data_AF-A0A2G7H581-F1
#
_entry.id   AF-A0A2G7H581-F1
#
_cell.length_a   1.000
_cell.length_b   1.000
_cell.length_c   1.000
_cell.angle_alpha   90.00
_cell.angle_beta   90.00
_cell.angle_gamma   90.00
#
_symmetry.space_group_name_H-M   'P 1'
#
loop_
_entity.id
_entity.type
_entity.pdbx_description
1 polymer ?
#
loop_
_entity_poly.entity_id
_entity_poly.type
_entity_poly.pdbx_seq_one_letter_code
_entity_poly.pdbx_strand_id
1 'polypeptide(L)'
;MHTKAITLRSGATVTVTPFPFSEAVAAATDFNAVVDALTADVRGQPSPLPDRACLTVLARLVRASLTRPEDERFVTAADLPELLHAIWNVNGLRDYAKKHLRQALRAQAARANLFTS
;
A
#
# COMPACT_ATOMS: atom_id res chain seq x y z
N MET A 1 13.66 -13.24 6.41
CA MET A 1 12.36 -12.78 5.86
C MET A 1 11.39 -12.65 7.02
N HIS A 2 10.83 -11.47 7.25
CA HIS A 2 9.81 -11.27 8.30
C HIS A 2 8.44 -11.51 7.69
N THR A 3 7.72 -12.53 8.14
CA THR A 3 6.30 -12.74 7.83
C THR A 3 5.45 -12.37 9.05
N LYS A 4 4.15 -12.12 8.85
CA LYS A 4 3.20 -11.84 9.93
C LYS A 4 1.89 -12.58 9.73
N ALA A 5 1.51 -13.40 10.71
CA ALA A 5 0.19 -14.01 10.74
C ALA A 5 -0.86 -13.01 11.25
N ILE A 6 -2.05 -13.03 10.65
CA ILE A 6 -3.21 -12.23 11.04
C ILE A 6 -4.42 -13.15 11.13
N THR A 7 -5.16 -13.05 12.21
CA THR A 7 -6.46 -13.70 12.35
C THR A 7 -7.53 -12.76 11.81
N LEU A 8 -8.19 -13.16 10.73
CA LEU A 8 -9.31 -12.45 10.14
C LEU A 8 -10.54 -12.52 11.05
N ARG A 9 -11.52 -11.64 10.83
CA ARG A 9 -12.80 -11.65 11.57
C ARG A 9 -13.58 -12.95 11.42
N SER A 10 -13.39 -13.66 10.32
CA SER A 10 -13.96 -15.00 10.09
C SER A 10 -13.34 -16.09 10.98
N GLY A 11 -12.26 -15.79 11.71
CA GLY A 11 -11.46 -16.74 12.47
C GLY A 11 -10.38 -17.43 11.64
N ALA A 12 -10.40 -17.27 10.30
CA ALA A 12 -9.34 -17.76 9.43
C ALA A 12 -8.03 -17.03 9.71
N THR A 13 -6.90 -17.73 9.64
CA THR A 13 -5.57 -17.12 9.79
C THR A 13 -4.90 -17.04 8.44
N VAL A 14 -4.47 -15.83 8.05
CA VAL A 14 -3.71 -15.57 6.83
C VAL A 14 -2.31 -15.10 7.18
N THR A 15 -1.34 -15.39 6.32
CA THR A 15 0.06 -14.99 6.54
C THR A 15 0.48 -13.96 5.50
N VAL A 16 0.96 -12.82 5.96
CA VAL A 16 1.53 -11.76 5.13
C VAL A 16 3.04 -11.95 5.00
N THR A 17 3.54 -11.82 3.78
CA THR A 17 4.96 -11.94 3.40
C THR A 17 5.43 -10.68 2.68
N PRO A 18 6.74 -10.38 2.68
CA PRO A 18 7.28 -9.30 1.87
C PRO A 18 7.05 -9.55 0.39
N PHE A 19 6.89 -8.48 -0.38
CA PHE A 19 6.82 -8.53 -1.83
C PHE A 19 8.08 -9.19 -2.40
N PRO A 20 7.94 -9.96 -3.50
CA PRO A 20 9.09 -10.40 -4.28
C PRO A 20 9.95 -9.19 -4.67
N PHE A 21 11.28 -9.34 -4.63
CA PHE A 21 12.20 -8.24 -4.97
C PHE A 21 11.93 -7.66 -6.36
N SER A 22 11.57 -8.52 -7.32
CA SER A 22 11.20 -8.15 -8.70
C SER A 22 9.96 -7.24 -8.78
N GLU A 23 9.09 -7.27 -7.77
CA GLU A 23 7.79 -6.59 -7.76
C GLU A 23 7.70 -5.49 -6.69
N ALA A 24 8.67 -5.43 -5.77
CA ALA A 24 8.62 -4.56 -4.60
C ALA A 24 8.44 -3.07 -4.94
N VAL A 25 9.06 -2.58 -6.02
CA VAL A 25 8.94 -1.17 -6.44
C VAL A 25 7.54 -0.87 -6.97
N ALA A 26 7.01 -1.73 -7.83
CA ALA A 26 5.68 -1.57 -8.41
C ALA A 26 4.61 -1.69 -7.31
N ALA A 27 4.73 -2.71 -6.44
CA ALA A 27 3.82 -2.94 -5.33
C ALA A 27 3.87 -1.81 -4.29
N ALA A 28 5.04 -1.24 -3.99
CA ALA A 28 5.13 -0.08 -3.10
C ALA A 28 4.46 1.18 -3.70
N THR A 29 4.59 1.38 -5.01
CA THR A 29 3.95 2.50 -5.72
C THR A 29 2.43 2.35 -5.71
N ASP A 30 1.94 1.16 -6.07
CA ASP A 30 0.53 0.79 -6.01
C ASP A 30 -0.05 0.96 -4.61
N PHE A 31 0.69 0.53 -3.57
CA PHE A 31 0.26 0.65 -2.19
C PHE A 31 0.06 2.11 -1.78
N ASN A 32 1.00 2.99 -2.15
CA ASN A 32 0.85 4.42 -1.88
C ASN A 32 -0.34 5.03 -2.63
N ALA A 33 -0.55 4.64 -3.90
CA ALA A 33 -1.70 5.10 -4.67
C ALA A 33 -3.04 4.68 -4.03
N VAL A 34 -3.11 3.47 -3.47
CA VAL A 34 -4.28 3.00 -2.70
C VAL A 34 -4.46 3.81 -1.42
N VAL A 35 -3.40 4.08 -0.66
CA VAL A 35 -3.49 4.91 0.56
C VAL A 35 -3.94 6.34 0.23
N ASP A 36 -3.39 6.93 -0.82
CA ASP A 36 -3.77 8.28 -1.25
C ASP A 36 -5.23 8.32 -1.74
N ALA A 37 -5.69 7.29 -2.48
CA ALA A 37 -7.09 7.16 -2.88
C ALA A 37 -8.04 7.03 -1.67
N LEU A 38 -7.69 6.19 -0.68
CA LEU A 38 -8.48 6.00 0.53
C LEU A 38 -8.53 7.24 1.44
N THR A 39 -7.54 8.14 1.33
CA THR A 39 -7.44 9.36 2.13
C THR A 39 -7.79 10.64 1.37
N ALA A 40 -8.13 10.54 0.08
CA ALA A 40 -8.38 11.66 -0.80
C ALA A 40 -9.50 12.58 -0.28
N ASP A 41 -10.62 11.98 0.13
CA ASP A 41 -11.80 12.70 0.65
C ASP A 41 -11.47 13.47 1.95
N VAL A 42 -10.74 12.82 2.87
CA VAL A 42 -10.28 13.45 4.12
C VAL A 42 -9.34 14.63 3.86
N ARG A 43 -8.55 14.56 2.78
CA ARG A 43 -7.59 15.62 2.38
C ARG A 43 -8.21 16.69 1.48
N GLY A 44 -9.46 16.54 1.06
CA GLY A 44 -10.11 17.42 0.09
C GLY A 44 -9.40 17.43 -1.28
N GLN A 45 -8.74 16.33 -1.65
CA GLN A 45 -8.03 16.18 -2.93
C GLN A 45 -8.73 15.17 -3.83
N PRO A 46 -8.63 15.32 -5.17
CA PRO A 46 -9.14 14.30 -6.07
C PRO A 46 -8.36 12.99 -5.89
N SER A 47 -9.09 11.87 -5.86
CA SER A 47 -8.45 10.55 -5.80
C SER A 47 -7.55 10.32 -7.02
N PRO A 48 -6.31 9.86 -6.85
CA PRO A 48 -5.42 9.53 -7.96
C PRO A 48 -5.87 8.28 -8.73
N LEU A 49 -6.80 7.51 -8.17
CA LEU A 49 -7.34 6.30 -8.78
C LEU A 49 -8.87 6.40 -8.90
N PRO A 50 -9.47 6.09 -10.07
CA PRO A 50 -10.91 5.91 -10.16
C PRO A 50 -11.33 4.69 -9.30
N ASP A 51 -12.51 4.75 -8.68
CA ASP A 51 -12.96 3.82 -7.63
C ASP A 51 -12.76 2.34 -7.96
N ARG A 52 -13.12 1.93 -9.19
CA ARG A 52 -12.96 0.53 -9.65
C ARG A 52 -11.49 0.12 -9.81
N ALA A 53 -10.63 1.04 -10.22
CA ALA A 53 -9.19 0.80 -10.31
C ALA A 53 -8.58 0.65 -8.92
N CYS A 54 -9.00 1.47 -7.95
CA CYS A 54 -8.54 1.37 -6.55
C CYS A 54 -8.79 -0.02 -5.96
N LEU A 55 -10.00 -0.57 -6.13
CA LEU A 55 -10.33 -1.92 -5.66
C LEU A 55 -9.51 -3.01 -6.36
N THR A 56 -9.24 -2.85 -7.65
CA THR A 56 -8.45 -3.81 -8.44
C THR A 56 -6.99 -3.83 -7.99
N VAL A 57 -6.39 -2.64 -7.79
CA VAL A 57 -5.02 -2.51 -7.28
C VAL A 57 -4.92 -3.05 -5.85
N LEU A 58 -5.91 -2.77 -5.00
CA LEU A 58 -5.97 -3.29 -3.64
C LEU A 58 -6.01 -4.83 -3.60
N ALA A 59 -6.90 -5.46 -4.38
CA ALA A 59 -6.98 -6.92 -4.47
C ALA A 59 -5.64 -7.53 -4.92
N ARG A 60 -5.02 -6.95 -5.95
CA ARG A 60 -3.69 -7.38 -6.44
C ARG A 60 -2.63 -7.29 -5.34
N LEU A 61 -2.58 -6.19 -4.59
CA LEU A 61 -1.63 -5.99 -3.49
C LEU A 61 -1.84 -6.99 -2.36
N VAL A 62 -3.09 -7.21 -1.96
CA VAL A 62 -3.43 -8.20 -0.93
C VAL A 62 -2.95 -9.57 -1.39
N ARG A 63 -3.36 -10.01 -2.58
CA ARG A 63 -2.97 -11.30 -3.15
C ARG A 63 -1.45 -11.49 -3.22
N ALA A 64 -0.71 -10.48 -3.66
CA ALA A 64 0.75 -10.51 -3.74
C ALA A 64 1.45 -10.51 -2.36
N SER A 65 0.76 -10.01 -1.33
CA SER A 65 1.29 -9.96 0.03
C SER A 65 0.98 -11.22 0.85
N LEU A 66 0.12 -12.11 0.37
CA LEU A 66 -0.22 -13.34 1.07
C LEU A 66 0.79 -14.45 0.74
N THR A 67 1.20 -15.21 1.75
CA THR A 67 2.03 -16.41 1.55
C THR A 67 1.30 -17.45 0.69
N ARG A 68 -0.04 -17.50 0.80
CA ARG A 68 -0.92 -18.33 -0.02
C ARG A 68 -1.93 -17.41 -0.72
N PRO A 69 -1.76 -17.15 -2.03
CA PRO A 69 -2.66 -16.25 -2.76
C PRO A 69 -4.14 -16.65 -2.68
N GLU A 70 -4.43 -17.95 -2.58
CA GLU A 70 -5.78 -18.50 -2.44
C GLU A 70 -6.49 -18.11 -1.13
N ASP A 71 -5.75 -17.66 -0.11
CA ASP A 71 -6.32 -17.18 1.15
C ASP A 71 -7.04 -15.84 0.99
N GLU A 72 -6.85 -15.14 -0.14
CA GLU A 72 -7.57 -13.90 -0.48
C GLU A 72 -9.10 -14.08 -0.40
N ARG A 73 -9.61 -15.27 -0.72
CA ARG A 73 -11.06 -15.59 -0.67
C ARG A 73 -11.67 -15.47 0.73
N PHE A 74 -10.85 -15.48 1.78
CA PHE A 74 -11.30 -15.34 3.16
C PHE A 74 -11.30 -13.90 3.63
N VAL A 75 -10.65 -12.99 2.89
CA VAL A 75 -10.50 -11.59 3.24
C VAL A 75 -11.76 -10.82 2.89
N THR A 76 -12.32 -10.10 3.87
CA THR A 76 -13.45 -9.20 3.66
C THR A 76 -13.03 -7.75 3.74
N ALA A 77 -13.91 -6.84 3.31
CA ALA A 77 -13.67 -5.40 3.44
C ALA A 77 -13.40 -4.96 4.89
N ALA A 78 -13.98 -5.67 5.87
CA ALA A 78 -13.82 -5.38 7.29
C ALA A 78 -12.44 -5.78 7.86
N ASP A 79 -11.68 -6.61 7.13
CA ASP A 79 -10.33 -7.05 7.51
C ASP A 79 -9.24 -6.15 6.90
N LEU A 80 -9.58 -5.35 5.88
CA LEU A 80 -8.64 -4.53 5.13
C LEU A 80 -7.78 -3.59 5.98
N PRO A 81 -8.29 -2.88 7.01
CA PRO A 81 -7.46 -1.98 7.80
C PRO A 81 -6.28 -2.69 8.49
N GLU A 82 -6.54 -3.85 9.08
CA GLU A 82 -5.52 -4.63 9.77
C GLU A 82 -4.55 -5.29 8.78
N LEU A 83 -5.08 -5.80 7.67
CA LEU A 83 -4.29 -6.43 6.62
C LEU A 83 -3.34 -5.43 5.95
N LEU A 84 -3.82 -4.24 5.58
CA LEU A 84 -3.00 -3.16 5.02
C LEU A 84 -1.91 -2.70 5.99
N HIS A 85 -2.23 -2.62 7.29
CA HIS A 85 -1.24 -2.29 8.30
C HIS A 85 -0.14 -3.36 8.43
N ALA A 86 -0.51 -4.64 8.32
CA ALA A 86 0.48 -5.71 8.30
C ALA A 86 1.35 -5.70 7.02
N ILE A 87 0.75 -5.49 5.85
CA ILE A 87 1.46 -5.35 4.57
C ILE A 87 2.48 -4.21 4.67
N TRP A 88 2.07 -3.06 5.19
CA TRP A 88 2.94 -1.91 5.41
C TRP A 88 4.15 -2.23 6.28
N ASN A 89 3.93 -2.91 7.41
CA ASN A 89 4.98 -3.26 8.36
C ASN A 89 5.94 -4.32 7.82
N VAL A 90 5.40 -5.40 7.24
CA VAL A 90 6.18 -6.52 6.70
C VAL A 90 7.09 -6.08 5.55
N ASN A 91 6.61 -5.17 4.71
CA ASN A 91 7.37 -4.64 3.58
C ASN A 91 8.32 -3.49 3.94
N GLY A 92 8.36 -3.07 5.21
CA GLY A 92 9.19 -1.94 5.63
C GLY A 92 8.83 -0.64 4.91
N LEU A 93 7.57 -0.50 4.46
CA LEU A 93 7.13 0.66 3.67
C LEU A 93 7.24 1.97 4.46
N ARG A 94 7.30 1.91 5.80
CA ARG A 94 7.62 3.06 6.65
C ARG A 94 8.97 3.71 6.31
N ASP A 95 10.00 2.91 6.07
CA ASP A 95 11.33 3.41 5.71
C ASP A 95 11.37 3.88 4.25
N TYR A 96 10.57 3.24 3.39
CA TYR A 96 10.39 3.63 2.01
C TYR A 96 9.65 4.96 1.88
N ALA A 97 8.53 5.14 2.57
CA ALA A 97 7.71 6.36 2.59
C ALA A 97 8.49 7.56 3.11
N LYS A 98 9.34 7.39 4.13
CA LYS A 98 10.22 8.45 4.63
C LYS A 98 11.26 8.89 3.59
N LYS A 99 11.83 7.95 2.83
CA LYS A 99 12.76 8.25 1.74
C LYS A 99 12.05 8.90 0.56
N HIS A 100 10.87 8.41 0.20
CA HIS A 100 10.07 8.92 -0.90
C HIS A 100 9.51 10.33 -0.60
N LEU A 101 9.05 10.59 0.63
CA LEU A 101 8.63 11.93 1.07
C LEU A 101 9.79 12.92 1.02
N ARG A 102 10.98 12.54 1.48
CA ARG A 102 12.18 13.38 1.35
C ARG A 102 12.51 13.68 -0.11
N GLN A 103 12.35 12.71 -1.01
CA GLN A 103 12.59 12.88 -2.43
C GLN A 103 11.54 13.77 -3.10
N ALA A 104 10.26 13.59 -2.75
CA ALA A 104 9.16 14.43 -3.22
C ALA A 104 9.31 15.89 -2.76
N LEU A 105 9.65 16.11 -1.49
CA LEU A 105 9.94 17.45 -0.95
C LEU A 105 11.14 18.10 -1.64
N ARG A 106 12.20 17.33 -1.94
CA ARG A 106 13.34 17.82 -2.73
C ARG A 106 12.95 18.18 -4.16
N ALA A 107 12.14 17.35 -4.82
CA ALA A 107 11.65 17.61 -6.16
C ALA A 107 10.71 18.84 -6.20
N GLN A 108 9.89 19.02 -5.17
CA GLN A 108 9.03 20.20 -5.01
C GLN A 108 9.85 21.47 -4.77
N ALA A 109 10.89 21.40 -3.91
CA ALA A 109 11.81 22.52 -3.69
C ALA A 109 12.61 22.87 -4.97
N ALA A 110 13.07 21.86 -5.71
CA ALA A 110 13.75 22.07 -6.99
C ALA A 110 12.82 22.72 -8.03
N ARG A 111 11.55 22.31 -8.09
CA ARG A 111 10.54 22.96 -8.95
C ARG A 111 10.24 24.39 -8.50
N ALA A 112 10.10 24.66 -7.21
CA ALA A 112 9.85 26.01 -6.71
C ALA A 112 11.01 26.98 -7.04
N ASN A 113 12.25 26.50 -7.00
CA ASN A 113 13.43 27.30 -7.34
C ASN A 113 13.55 27.59 -8.85
N LEU A 114 12.96 26.75 -9.72
CA LEU A 114 12.95 26.96 -11.17
C LEU A 114 11.91 28.02 -11.63
N PHE A 115 10.91 28.32 -10.81
CA PHE A 115 9.87 29.33 -11.11
C PHE A 115 10.11 30.68 -10.41
N THR A 116 11.22 30.82 -9.68
CA THR A 116 11.61 32.05 -8.95
C THR A 116 12.93 32.65 -9.45
N SER A 117 13.48 32.13 -10.55
CA SER A 117 14.64 32.71 -11.26
C SER A 117 14.21 33.40 -12.55
#